data_AF-A0AB37SZ85-F1
#
_entry.id   AF-A0AB37SZ85-F1
#
_cell.length_a   1.000
_cell.length_b   1.000
_cell.length_c   1.000
_cell.angle_alpha   90.00
_cell.angle_beta   90.00
_cell.angle_gamma   90.00
#
_symmetry.space_group_name_H-M   'P 1'
#
loop_
_entity.id
_entity.type
_entity.pdbx_description
1 polymer ?
#
loop_
_entity_poly.entity_id
_entity_poly.type
_entity_poly.pdbx_seq_one_letter_code
_entity_poly.pdbx_strand_id
1 'polypeptide(L)'
;MRVITGIGAVFAFIELLYMVMVLAGANAGNGFFIFIQALAKPLALFWPGLFPVSDPNLAVILDYGLAAAFWVILAGVIARFAAR
;
A
#
# COMPACT_ATOMS: atom_id res chain seq x y z
N MET A 1 19.04 7.56 -9.27
CA MET A 1 18.14 6.46 -9.71
C MET A 1 17.70 5.53 -8.58
N ARG A 2 18.60 4.81 -7.89
CA ARG A 2 18.24 3.71 -6.96
C ARG A 2 17.40 4.14 -5.75
N VAL A 3 17.53 5.40 -5.32
CA VAL A 3 16.80 5.95 -4.17
C VAL A 3 15.31 6.13 -4.48
N ILE A 4 14.96 6.58 -5.70
CA ILE A 4 13.57 6.84 -6.10
C ILE A 4 12.78 5.54 -6.20
N THR A 5 13.36 4.52 -6.85
CA THR A 5 12.76 3.18 -6.88
C THR A 5 12.67 2.58 -5.48
N GLY A 6 13.64 2.84 -4.61
CA GLY A 6 13.62 2.40 -3.21
C GLY A 6 12.44 2.98 -2.43
N ILE A 7 12.18 4.28 -2.54
CA ILE A 7 11.09 4.94 -1.78
C ILE A 7 9.71 4.40 -2.18
N GLY A 8 9.42 4.30 -3.47
CA GLY A 8 8.13 3.75 -3.90
C GLY A 8 7.97 2.27 -3.57
N ALA A 9 9.06 1.50 -3.60
CA ALA A 9 9.03 0.11 -3.13
C ALA A 9 8.74 0.01 -1.62
N VAL A 10 9.24 0.95 -0.82
CA VAL A 10 8.93 1.02 0.62
C VAL A 10 7.46 1.34 0.85
N PHE A 11 6.89 2.30 0.11
CA PHE A 11 5.46 2.61 0.23
C PHE A 11 4.57 1.42 -0.16
N ALA A 12 4.87 0.80 -1.30
CA ALA A 12 4.17 -0.41 -1.73
C ALA A 12 4.29 -1.54 -0.70
N PHE A 13 5.46 -1.70 -0.09
CA PHE A 13 5.68 -2.71 0.95
C PHE A 13 4.85 -2.44 2.21
N ILE A 14 4.75 -1.18 2.66
CA ILE A 14 3.94 -0.80 3.82
C ILE A 14 2.47 -1.16 3.59
N GLU A 15 1.92 -0.84 2.42
CA GLU A 15 0.53 -1.14 2.07
C GLU A 15 0.30 -2.64 1.94
N LEU A 16 1.21 -3.36 1.28
CA LEU A 16 1.16 -4.81 1.17
C LEU A 16 1.20 -5.48 2.55
N LEU A 17 2.07 -5.02 3.44
CA LEU A 17 2.18 -5.52 4.80
C LEU A 17 0.89 -5.28 5.59
N TYR A 18 0.33 -4.06 5.52
CA TYR A 18 -0.93 -3.75 6.18
C TYR A 18 -2.08 -4.63 5.67
N MET A 19 -2.19 -4.79 4.35
CA MET A 19 -3.18 -5.65 3.70
C MET A 19 -3.07 -7.10 4.22
N VAL A 20 -1.86 -7.67 4.24
CA VAL A 20 -1.61 -9.02 4.75
C VAL A 20 -1.99 -9.13 6.23
N MET A 21 -1.64 -8.13 7.06
CA MET A 21 -2.00 -8.13 8.48
C MET A 21 -3.52 -8.13 8.70
N VAL A 22 -4.26 -7.36 7.91
CA VAL A 22 -5.73 -7.33 7.97
C VAL A 22 -6.32 -8.67 7.53
N LEU A 23 -5.90 -9.19 6.36
CA LEU A 23 -6.41 -10.45 5.81
C LEU A 23 -6.05 -11.67 6.67
N ALA A 24 -4.89 -11.64 7.35
CA ALA A 24 -4.46 -12.68 8.27
C ALA A 24 -5.13 -12.57 9.66
N GLY A 25 -5.97 -11.56 9.90
CA GLY A 25 -6.63 -11.37 11.20
C GLY A 25 -5.67 -10.98 12.32
N ALA A 26 -4.63 -10.21 12.02
CA ALA A 26 -3.68 -9.73 13.01
C ALA A 26 -4.38 -8.91 14.12
N ASN A 27 -3.85 -8.97 15.34
CA ASN A 27 -4.41 -8.25 16.49
C ASN A 27 -4.32 -6.72 16.29
N ALA A 28 -5.47 -6.09 16.05
CA ALA A 28 -5.58 -4.65 15.83
C ALA A 28 -5.23 -3.78 17.07
N GLY A 29 -5.22 -4.37 18.27
CA GLY A 29 -4.76 -3.71 19.49
C GLY A 29 -3.24 -3.72 19.69
N ASN A 30 -2.48 -4.36 18.80
CA ASN A 30 -1.03 -4.42 18.87
C ASN A 30 -0.40 -3.09 18.40
N GLY A 31 0.61 -2.58 19.12
CA GLY A 31 1.28 -1.33 18.77
C GLY A 31 1.94 -1.33 17.38
N PHE A 32 2.46 -2.48 16.92
CA PHE A 32 3.02 -2.62 15.58
C PHE A 32 1.93 -2.55 14.51
N PHE A 33 0.76 -3.18 14.74
CA PHE A 33 -0.38 -3.08 13.82
C PHE A 33 -0.83 -1.62 13.67
N ILE A 34 -0.98 -0.91 14.79
CA ILE A 34 -1.39 0.50 14.81
C ILE A 34 -0.36 1.37 14.08
N PHE A 35 0.93 1.11 14.30
CA PHE A 35 2.02 1.82 13.62
C PHE A 35 1.94 1.64 12.10
N ILE A 36 1.83 0.40 11.61
CA ILE A 36 1.71 0.12 10.17
C ILE A 36 0.42 0.71 9.60
N GLN A 37 -0.70 0.63 10.32
CA GLN A 37 -1.97 1.23 9.91
C GLN A 37 -1.85 2.75 9.71
N ALA A 38 -1.16 3.44 10.63
CA ALA A 38 -0.97 4.89 10.57
C ALA A 38 -0.15 5.32 9.35
N LEU A 39 0.74 4.45 8.84
CA LEU A 39 1.48 4.68 7.60
C LEU A 39 0.67 4.30 6.36
N ALA A 40 -0.02 3.16 6.38
CA ALA A 40 -0.73 2.64 5.21
C ALA A 40 -1.96 3.49 4.82
N LYS A 41 -2.74 3.97 5.80
CA LYS A 41 -3.95 4.78 5.54
C LYS A 41 -3.69 6.03 4.66
N PRO A 42 -2.70 6.90 4.96
CA PRO A 42 -2.42 8.05 4.11
C PRO A 42 -1.73 7.67 2.78
N LEU A 43 -0.94 6.58 2.76
CA LEU A 43 -0.26 6.11 1.55
C LEU A 43 -1.22 5.53 0.51
N ALA A 44 -2.36 4.99 0.95
CA ALA A 44 -3.39 4.45 0.06
C ALA A 44 -4.12 5.53 -0.77
N LEU A 45 -3.87 6.81 -0.51
CA LEU A 45 -4.39 7.95 -1.27
C LEU A 45 -5.92 7.92 -1.44
N PHE A 46 -6.41 7.69 -2.65
CA PHE A 46 -7.82 7.70 -3.04
C PHE A 46 -8.36 6.29 -3.33
N TRP A 47 -7.53 5.25 -3.20
CA TRP A 47 -7.95 3.87 -3.45
C TRP A 47 -8.98 3.35 -2.45
N PRO A 48 -8.88 3.65 -1.13
CA PRO A 48 -9.84 3.15 -0.15
C PRO A 48 -11.29 3.60 -0.44
N GLY A 49 -12.18 2.62 -0.62
CA GLY A 49 -13.59 2.87 -0.87
C GLY A 49 -13.94 3.26 -2.32
N LEU A 50 -12.98 3.15 -3.25
CA LEU A 50 -13.22 3.42 -4.67
C LEU A 50 -14.16 2.39 -5.31
N PHE A 51 -14.09 1.13 -4.85
CA PHE A 51 -14.91 0.04 -5.34
C PHE A 51 -15.94 -0.37 -4.28
N PRO A 52 -17.25 -0.17 -4.52
CA PRO A 52 -18.29 -0.56 -3.58
C PRO A 52 -18.53 -2.08 -3.66
N VAL A 53 -17.69 -2.85 -2.96
CA VAL A 53 -17.80 -4.30 -2.85
C VAL A 53 -18.34 -4.70 -1.48
N SER A 54 -19.12 -5.78 -1.43
CA SER A 54 -19.72 -6.29 -0.19
C SER A 54 -18.79 -7.22 0.61
N ASP A 55 -17.80 -7.84 -0.04
CA ASP A 55 -16.81 -8.70 0.61
C ASP A 55 -15.71 -7.84 1.26
N PRO A 56 -15.55 -7.89 2.60
CA PRO A 56 -14.55 -7.10 3.31
C PRO A 56 -13.10 -7.44 2.92
N ASN A 57 -12.80 -8.70 2.60
CA ASN A 57 -11.46 -9.10 2.21
C ASN A 57 -11.15 -8.58 0.80
N LEU A 58 -12.13 -8.66 -0.10
CA LEU A 58 -11.97 -8.10 -1.44
C LEU A 58 -11.81 -6.58 -1.38
N ALA A 59 -12.55 -5.89 -0.51
CA ALA A 59 -12.40 -4.45 -0.30
C ALA A 59 -10.95 -4.11 0.09
N VAL A 60 -10.40 -4.81 1.09
CA VAL A 60 -9.01 -4.60 1.55
C VAL A 60 -7.99 -4.86 0.45
N ILE A 61 -8.18 -5.91 -0.36
CA ILE A 61 -7.31 -6.22 -1.50
C ILE A 61 -7.35 -5.10 -2.55
N LEU A 62 -8.54 -4.58 -2.87
CA LEU A 62 -8.67 -3.51 -3.85
C LEU A 62 -8.09 -2.19 -3.29
N ASP A 63 -8.40 -1.86 -2.06
CA ASP A 63 -7.99 -0.60 -1.42
C ASP A 63 -6.45 -0.50 -1.27
N TYR A 64 -5.80 -1.54 -0.77
CA TYR A 64 -4.36 -1.51 -0.47
C TYR A 64 -3.50 -2.22 -1.51
N GLY A 65 -4.04 -3.22 -2.22
CA GLY A 65 -3.31 -3.92 -3.28
C GLY A 65 -3.14 -3.06 -4.54
N LEU A 66 -4.16 -2.29 -4.93
CA LEU A 66 -4.04 -1.34 -6.04
C LEU A 66 -3.11 -0.17 -5.71
N ALA A 67 -3.17 0.32 -4.46
CA ALA A 67 -2.24 1.31 -3.97
C ALA A 67 -0.79 0.82 -4.06
N ALA A 68 -0.54 -0.44 -3.64
CA ALA A 68 0.81 -0.99 -3.65
C ALA A 68 1.33 -1.13 -5.09
N ALA A 69 0.50 -1.63 -6.00
CA ALA A 69 0.83 -1.71 -7.42
C ALA A 69 1.12 -0.33 -8.02
N PHE A 70 0.32 0.69 -7.65
CA PHE A 70 0.50 2.06 -8.10
C PHE A 70 1.88 2.61 -7.70
N TRP A 71 2.31 2.45 -6.45
CA TRP A 71 3.61 2.94 -6.01
C TRP A 71 4.79 2.27 -6.72
N VAL A 72 4.72 0.96 -6.98
CA VAL A 72 5.75 0.25 -7.75
C VAL A 72 5.84 0.78 -9.18
N ILE A 73 4.70 0.94 -9.85
CA ILE A 73 4.63 1.44 -11.22
C ILE A 73 5.12 2.89 -11.28
N LEU A 74 4.61 3.75 -10.40
CA LEU A 74 4.96 5.16 -10.33
C LEU A 74 6.47 5.34 -10.11
N ALA A 75 7.06 4.60 -9.19
CA ALA A 75 8.49 4.68 -8.92
C ALA A 75 9.34 4.20 -10.10
N GLY A 76 8.91 3.15 -10.80
CA GLY A 76 9.55 2.68 -12.03
C GLY A 76 9.46 3.70 -13.16
N VAL A 77 8.31 4.34 -13.33
CA VAL A 77 8.08 5.40 -14.32
C VAL A 77 8.97 6.61 -14.03
N ILE A 78 8.95 7.14 -12.80
CA ILE A 78 9.77 8.28 -12.41
C ILE A 78 11.26 7.96 -12.59
N ALA A 79 11.72 6.76 -12.20
CA ALA A 79 13.11 6.38 -12.36
C ALA A 79 13.54 6.30 -13.84
N ARG A 80 12.65 5.85 -14.73
CA ARG A 80 12.90 5.83 -16.17
C ARG A 80 12.99 7.23 -16.77
N PHE A 81 12.14 8.16 -16.32
CA PHE A 81 12.18 9.55 -16.77
C PHE A 81 13.40 10.30 -16.22
N ALA A 82 13.77 10.07 -14.96
CA ALA A 82 14.96 10.67 -14.36
C ALA A 82 16.28 10.13 -14.98
N ALA A 83 16.25 8.96 -15.61
CA ALA A 83 17.40 8.30 -16.25
C ALA A 83 17.68 8.80 -17.66
N ARG A 84 16.81 9.65 -18.21
CA ARG A 84 17.04 10.40 -19.43
C ARG A 84 17.65 11.75 -19.09
#